data_AF-A0A1A8KZA0-F1
#
_entry.id   AF-A0A1A8KZA0-F1
#
_cell.length_a   1.000
_cell.length_b   1.000
_cell.length_c   1.000
_cell.angle_alpha   90.00
_cell.angle_beta   90.00
_cell.angle_gamma   90.00
#
_symmetry.space_group_name_H-M   'P 1'
#
loop_
_entity.id
_entity.type
_entity.pdbx_description
1 polymer ?
#
loop_
_entity_poly.entity_id
_entity_poly.type
_entity_poly.pdbx_seq_one_letter_code
_entity_poly.pdbx_strand_id
1 'polypeptide(L)'
;MRNAPATFQRLINTVISGMEHCNAYLDDIVVHLSTWNEHIATLKELFSRLDAANLTVNLAKTDFVKAMVSFNWTVATQGAFENCKMLLSTAPVLQAPDLTRPFKLEIDASVVGMGAVPLQEDDASLDHPVSYFSKKFAKYQ
;
A
#
# COMPACT_ATOMS: atom_id res chain seq x y z
N MET A 1 -6.27 16.33 -8.90
CA MET A 1 -7.15 15.13 -8.86
C MET A 1 -6.89 14.42 -7.55
N ARG A 2 -7.89 14.28 -6.65
CA ARG A 2 -7.68 13.67 -5.31
C ARG A 2 -7.72 12.12 -5.30
N ASN A 3 -8.30 11.48 -6.32
CA ASN A 3 -8.54 10.02 -6.33
C ASN A 3 -7.69 9.23 -7.34
N ALA A 4 -6.72 9.88 -8.00
CA ALA A 4 -5.94 9.24 -9.07
C ALA A 4 -5.20 7.95 -8.63
N PRO A 5 -4.54 7.89 -7.45
CA PRO A 5 -3.86 6.67 -6.99
C PRO A 5 -4.83 5.50 -6.75
N ALA A 6 -5.99 5.77 -6.13
CA ALA A 6 -6.99 4.75 -5.86
C ALA A 6 -7.60 4.18 -7.15
N THR A 7 -7.86 5.04 -8.15
CA THR A 7 -8.33 4.59 -9.47
C THR A 7 -7.27 3.73 -10.17
N PHE A 8 -6.00 4.13 -10.12
CA PHE A 8 -4.91 3.38 -10.73
C PHE A 8 -4.69 2.02 -10.06
N GLN A 9 -4.66 1.97 -8.71
CA GLN A 9 -4.58 0.72 -7.97
C GLN A 9 -5.70 -0.26 -8.35
N ARG A 10 -6.94 0.22 -8.51
CA ARG A 10 -8.07 -0.62 -8.94
C ARG A 10 -7.87 -1.18 -10.34
N LEU A 11 -7.35 -0.37 -11.27
CA LEU A 11 -7.00 -0.82 -12.61
C LEU A 11 -5.93 -1.93 -12.54
N ILE A 12 -4.83 -1.70 -11.82
CA ILE A 12 -3.76 -2.68 -11.70
C ILE A 12 -4.25 -3.98 -11.07
N ASN A 13 -5.04 -3.91 -9.98
CA ASN A 13 -5.65 -5.08 -9.36
C ASN A 13 -6.54 -5.88 -10.33
N THR A 14 -7.20 -5.19 -11.27
CA THR A 14 -8.01 -5.83 -12.30
C THR A 14 -7.12 -6.55 -13.32
N VAL A 15 -6.02 -5.93 -13.75
CA VAL A 15 -5.06 -6.51 -14.70
C VAL A 15 -4.43 -7.79 -14.14
N ILE A 16 -3.99 -7.77 -12.89
CA ILE A 16 -3.34 -8.92 -12.25
C ILE A 16 -4.32 -9.92 -11.62
N SER A 17 -5.64 -9.72 -11.80
CA SER A 17 -6.66 -10.56 -11.20
C SER A 17 -6.49 -12.03 -11.61
N GLY A 18 -6.48 -12.94 -10.62
CA GLY A 18 -6.27 -14.37 -10.84
C GLY A 18 -4.81 -14.80 -11.06
N MET A 19 -3.83 -13.89 -10.94
CA MET A 19 -2.40 -14.23 -10.97
C MET A 19 -1.88 -14.39 -9.53
N GLU A 20 -1.79 -15.63 -9.04
CA GLU A 20 -1.46 -15.93 -7.63
C GLU A 20 -0.07 -15.43 -7.18
N HIS A 21 0.86 -15.32 -8.14
CA HIS A 21 2.25 -14.92 -7.90
C HIS A 21 2.55 -13.46 -8.25
N CYS A 22 1.52 -12.64 -8.46
CA CYS A 22 1.65 -11.21 -8.73
C CYS A 22 0.95 -10.40 -7.63
N ASN A 23 1.70 -9.49 -7.01
CA ASN A 23 1.17 -8.52 -6.06
C ASN A 23 1.43 -7.12 -6.59
N ALA A 24 0.47 -6.20 -6.44
CA ALA A 24 0.64 -4.82 -6.85
C ALA A 24 0.38 -3.86 -5.70
N TYR A 25 1.23 -2.83 -5.60
CA TYR A 25 1.03 -1.70 -4.72
C TYR A 25 1.35 -0.41 -5.48
N LEU A 26 0.32 0.41 -5.68
CA LEU A 26 0.32 1.60 -6.52
C LEU A 26 0.90 1.31 -7.91
N ASP A 27 2.12 1.77 -8.17
CA ASP A 27 2.79 1.69 -9.46
C ASP A 27 3.70 0.46 -9.58
N ASP A 28 3.94 -0.25 -8.47
CA ASP A 28 4.88 -1.36 -8.41
C ASP A 28 4.14 -2.71 -8.46
N ILE A 29 4.55 -3.56 -9.40
CA ILE A 29 4.09 -4.95 -9.50
C ILE A 29 5.26 -5.87 -9.16
N VAL A 30 5.07 -6.71 -8.14
CA VAL A 30 6.03 -7.71 -7.68
C VAL A 30 5.59 -9.08 -8.15
N VAL A 31 6.45 -9.76 -8.92
CA VAL A 31 6.27 -11.15 -9.36
C VAL A 31 7.26 -12.03 -8.62
N HIS A 32 6.78 -13.07 -7.93
CA HIS A 32 7.62 -13.92 -7.06
C HIS A 32 7.28 -15.41 -7.25
N LEU A 33 8.28 -16.21 -7.63
CA LEU A 33 8.14 -17.63 -7.97
C LEU A 33 9.42 -18.39 -7.63
N SER A 34 9.29 -19.71 -7.42
CA SER A 34 10.40 -20.59 -7.02
C SER A 34 11.21 -21.13 -8.19
N THR A 35 10.61 -21.21 -9.39
CA THR A 35 11.27 -21.77 -10.58
C THR A 35 11.37 -20.74 -11.72
N TRP A 36 12.46 -20.82 -12.49
CA TRP A 36 12.68 -19.94 -13.63
C TRP A 36 11.60 -20.07 -14.71
N ASN A 37 11.20 -21.30 -15.03
CA ASN A 37 10.24 -21.56 -16.10
C ASN A 37 8.86 -20.96 -15.78
N GLU A 38 8.37 -21.16 -14.56
CA GLU A 38 7.09 -20.57 -14.12
C GLU A 38 7.19 -19.05 -14.04
N HIS A 39 8.34 -18.51 -13.60
CA HIS A 39 8.57 -17.06 -13.55
C HIS A 39 8.47 -16.42 -14.93
N ILE A 40 9.15 -16.98 -15.93
CA ILE A 40 9.07 -16.48 -17.31
C ILE A 40 7.67 -16.65 -17.91
N ALA A 41 6.99 -17.76 -17.63
CA ALA A 41 5.61 -17.95 -18.09
C ALA A 41 4.67 -16.89 -17.49
N THR A 42 4.82 -16.60 -16.20
CA THR A 42 4.02 -15.59 -15.48
C THR A 42 4.32 -14.18 -15.97
N LEU A 43 5.58 -13.84 -16.23
CA LEU A 43 5.95 -12.53 -16.81
C LEU A 43 5.37 -12.33 -18.21
N LYS A 44 5.37 -13.38 -19.06
CA LYS A 44 4.75 -13.31 -20.39
C LYS A 44 3.26 -13.03 -20.30
N GLU A 45 2.55 -13.72 -19.40
CA GLU A 45 1.14 -13.47 -19.14
C GLU A 45 0.91 -12.05 -18.62
N LEU A 46 1.72 -11.60 -17.65
CA LEU A 46 1.63 -10.25 -17.10
C LEU A 46 1.77 -9.18 -18.20
N PHE A 47 2.79 -9.28 -19.05
CA PHE A 47 3.00 -8.32 -20.13
C PHE A 47 1.89 -8.35 -21.17
N SER A 48 1.36 -9.53 -21.50
CA SER A 48 0.19 -9.64 -22.40
C SER A 48 -1.02 -8.91 -21.84
N ARG A 49 -1.24 -8.95 -20.52
CA ARG A 49 -2.36 -8.26 -19.88
C ARG A 49 -2.13 -6.76 -19.75
N LEU A 50 -0.90 -6.34 -19.45
CA LEU A 50 -0.53 -4.93 -19.43
C LEU A 50 -0.73 -4.30 -20.82
N ASP A 51 -0.32 -4.99 -21.88
CA ASP A 51 -0.53 -4.57 -23.27
C ASP A 51 -2.03 -4.47 -23.61
N ALA A 52 -2.84 -5.48 -23.26
CA ALA A 52 -4.28 -5.46 -23.46
C ALA A 52 -4.99 -4.33 -22.67
N ALA A 53 -4.42 -3.89 -21.54
CA ALA A 53 -4.88 -2.74 -20.76
C ALA A 53 -4.26 -1.41 -21.21
N ASN A 54 -3.45 -1.41 -22.27
CA ASN A 54 -2.74 -0.26 -22.82
C ASN A 54 -1.81 0.43 -21.80
N LEU A 55 -1.16 -0.38 -20.95
CA LEU A 55 -0.20 0.03 -19.93
C LEU A 55 1.23 -0.27 -20.38
N THR A 56 2.15 0.64 -20.09
CA THR A 56 3.58 0.51 -20.43
C THR A 56 4.45 0.41 -19.19
N VAL A 57 5.44 -0.47 -19.23
CA VAL A 57 6.43 -0.64 -18.15
C VAL A 57 7.62 0.28 -18.39
N ASN A 58 8.05 1.00 -17.34
CA ASN A 58 9.27 1.80 -17.40
C ASN A 58 10.51 0.91 -17.17
N LEU A 59 11.15 0.48 -18.25
CA LEU A 59 12.33 -0.41 -18.20
C LEU A 59 13.48 0.18 -17.37
N ALA A 60 13.67 1.49 -17.35
CA ALA A 60 14.75 2.14 -16.58
C ALA A 60 14.52 2.06 -15.07
N LYS A 61 13.29 1.83 -14.63
CA LYS A 61 12.91 1.67 -13.21
C LYS A 61 12.54 0.23 -12.85
N THR A 62 12.68 -0.72 -13.78
CA THR A 62 12.25 -2.09 -13.56
C THR A 62 13.44 -3.01 -13.35
N ASP A 63 13.37 -3.83 -12.30
CA ASP A 63 14.32 -4.89 -12.01
C ASP A 63 13.76 -6.25 -12.45
N PHE A 64 14.30 -6.81 -13.53
CA PHE A 64 13.84 -8.09 -14.06
C PHE A 64 14.62 -9.28 -13.50
N VAL A 65 13.86 -10.33 -13.15
CA VAL A 65 14.33 -11.70 -12.88
C VAL A 65 15.58 -11.79 -11.98
N LYS A 66 15.54 -11.06 -10.86
CA LYS A 66 16.55 -11.19 -9.81
C LYS A 66 16.30 -12.47 -9.02
N ALA A 67 17.29 -13.36 -8.95
CA ALA A 67 17.22 -14.59 -8.17
C ALA A 67 16.99 -14.34 -6.67
N MET A 68 17.47 -13.19 -6.18
CA MET A 68 17.25 -12.71 -4.83
C MET A 68 17.14 -11.18 -4.86
N VAL A 69 16.08 -10.64 -4.26
CA VAL A 69 15.98 -9.22 -3.95
C VAL A 69 16.48 -9.07 -2.52
N SER A 70 17.65 -8.45 -2.33
CA SER A 70 18.19 -8.21 -1.00
C SER A 70 17.42 -7.07 -0.33
N PHE A 71 16.65 -7.40 0.69
CA PHE A 71 16.05 -6.42 1.58
C PHE A 71 17.01 -6.13 2.73
N ASN A 72 17.73 -5.00 2.64
CA ASN A 72 18.73 -4.63 3.65
C ASN A 72 18.08 -3.94 4.86
N TRP A 73 17.50 -4.74 5.76
CA TRP A 73 16.96 -4.24 7.02
C TRP A 73 18.03 -4.21 8.10
N THR A 74 18.63 -3.03 8.30
CA THR A 74 19.70 -2.83 9.28
C THR A 74 19.15 -2.57 10.68
N VAL A 75 20.00 -2.71 11.70
CA VAL A 75 19.66 -2.32 13.09
C VAL A 75 19.24 -0.85 13.17
N ALA A 76 19.88 0.02 12.39
CA ALA A 76 19.50 1.43 12.30
C ALA A 76 18.09 1.60 11.69
N THR A 77 17.75 0.82 10.65
CA THR A 77 16.42 0.83 10.02
C THR A 77 15.35 0.35 11.00
N GLN A 78 15.63 -0.72 11.75
CA GLN A 78 14.75 -1.19 12.82
C GLN A 78 14.53 -0.12 13.88
N GLY A 79 15.60 0.55 14.34
CA GLY A 79 15.49 1.63 15.32
C GLY A 79 14.66 2.81 14.83
N ALA A 80 14.87 3.23 13.57
CA ALA A 80 14.06 4.28 12.95
C ALA A 80 12.58 3.88 12.84
N PHE A 81 12.29 2.63 12.46
CA PHE A 81 10.93 2.11 12.35
C PHE A 81 10.20 2.11 13.70
N GLU A 82 10.84 1.64 14.77
CA GLU A 82 10.24 1.66 16.11
C GLU A 82 10.04 3.09 16.63
N ASN A 83 10.97 4.01 16.34
CA ASN A 83 10.80 5.42 16.67
C ASN A 83 9.57 6.02 15.97
N CYS A 84 9.37 5.73 14.68
CA CYS A 84 8.18 6.19 13.96
C CYS A 84 6.89 5.64 14.58
N LYS A 85 6.83 4.35 14.94
CA LYS A 85 5.67 3.77 15.63
C LYS A 85 5.40 4.47 16.96
N MET A 86 6.45 4.73 17.73
CA MET A 86 6.35 5.42 19.01
C MET A 86 5.75 6.81 18.79
N LEU A 87 6.34 7.61 17.90
CA LEU A 87 5.85 8.95 17.58
C LEU A 87 4.39 8.97 17.14
N LEU A 88 3.95 8.02 16.31
CA LEU A 88 2.56 7.91 15.86
C LEU A 88 1.58 7.47 16.95
N SER A 89 2.07 6.81 18.02
CA SER A 89 1.25 6.26 19.10
C SER A 89 1.28 7.08 20.39
N THR A 90 2.05 8.16 20.42
CA THR A 90 2.23 9.01 21.60
C THR A 90 1.89 10.47 21.32
N ALA A 91 1.60 11.22 22.38
CA ALA A 91 1.55 12.67 22.29
C ALA A 91 2.90 13.24 21.81
N PRO A 92 2.92 14.35 21.06
CA PRO A 92 1.78 15.22 20.73
C PRO A 92 1.00 14.81 19.47
N VAL A 93 1.46 13.79 18.73
CA VAL A 93 0.83 13.39 17.45
C VAL A 93 -0.51 12.71 17.69
N LEU A 94 -0.58 11.75 18.61
CA LEU A 94 -1.85 11.15 19.00
C LEU A 94 -2.50 11.99 20.11
N GLN A 95 -3.71 12.50 19.87
CA GLN A 95 -4.44 13.34 20.83
C GLN A 95 -5.70 12.66 21.37
N ALA A 96 -6.03 12.95 22.62
CA ALA A 96 -7.28 12.51 23.21
C ALA A 96 -8.47 13.20 22.52
N PRO A 97 -9.62 12.52 22.37
CA PRO A 97 -10.79 13.10 21.70
C PRO A 97 -11.35 14.28 22.50
N ASP A 98 -11.48 15.43 21.85
CA ASP A 98 -12.26 16.57 22.34
C ASP A 98 -13.67 16.49 21.74
N LEU A 99 -14.65 16.07 22.55
CA LEU A 99 -16.04 15.88 22.09
C LEU A 99 -16.75 17.20 21.71
N THR A 100 -16.13 18.35 21.97
CA THR A 100 -16.67 19.66 21.57
C THR A 100 -16.25 20.07 20.16
N ARG A 101 -15.23 19.41 19.59
CA ARG A 101 -14.71 19.69 18.25
C ARG A 101 -15.24 18.70 17.22
N PRO A 102 -15.42 19.12 15.95
CA PRO A 102 -15.80 18.20 14.89
C PRO A 102 -14.69 17.17 14.64
N PHE A 103 -15.09 15.96 14.25
CA PHE A 103 -14.18 14.94 13.76
C PHE A 103 -14.08 15.01 12.23
N LYS A 104 -12.87 14.85 11.72
CA LYS A 104 -12.61 14.55 10.31
C LYS A 104 -12.26 13.07 10.20
N LEU A 105 -12.95 12.34 9.32
CA LEU A 105 -12.67 10.92 9.12
C LEU A 105 -11.92 10.73 7.82
N GLU A 106 -10.70 10.21 7.90
CA GLU A 106 -9.95 9.73 6.75
C GLU A 106 -10.01 8.21 6.69
N ILE A 107 -10.40 7.70 5.53
CA ILE A 107 -10.61 6.26 5.29
C ILE A 107 -9.99 5.89 3.97
N ASP A 108 -9.33 4.72 3.95
CA ASP A 108 -8.84 4.10 2.74
C ASP A 108 -9.14 2.60 2.75
N ALA A 109 -9.43 2.05 1.58
CA ALA A 109 -9.80 0.64 1.45
C ALA A 109 -9.21 0.02 0.19
N SER A 110 -8.73 -1.21 0.34
CA SER A 110 -8.27 -2.09 -0.72
C SER A 110 -9.21 -3.29 -0.83
N VAL A 111 -8.93 -4.19 -1.78
CA VAL A 111 -9.66 -5.47 -1.91
C VAL A 111 -9.47 -6.37 -0.68
N VAL A 112 -8.41 -6.16 0.11
CA VAL A 112 -8.01 -7.06 1.21
C VAL A 112 -8.42 -6.52 2.59
N GLY A 113 -8.68 -5.22 2.71
CA GLY A 113 -9.03 -4.59 3.98
C GLY A 113 -9.15 -3.07 3.89
N MET A 114 -9.51 -2.47 5.02
CA MET A 114 -9.71 -1.03 5.19
C MET A 114 -8.92 -0.48 6.39
N GLY A 115 -8.56 0.79 6.30
CA GLY A 115 -8.04 1.62 7.38
C GLY A 115 -8.91 2.85 7.59
N ALA A 116 -8.98 3.35 8.82
CA ALA A 116 -9.66 4.59 9.17
C ALA A 116 -8.90 5.35 10.26
N VAL A 117 -8.86 6.67 10.14
CA VAL A 117 -8.22 7.57 11.11
C VAL A 117 -9.17 8.73 11.38
N PRO A 118 -9.86 8.76 12.53
CA PRO A 118 -10.48 9.98 13.03
C PRO A 118 -9.41 11.00 13.44
N LEU A 119 -9.53 12.20 12.91
CA LEU A 119 -8.65 13.35 13.12
C LEU A 119 -9.43 14.50 13.75
N GLN A 120 -8.75 15.35 14.51
CA GLN A 120 -9.27 16.62 15.00
C GLN A 120 -8.25 17.74 14.78
N GLU A 121 -8.73 18.89 14.33
CA GLU A 121 -7.91 20.06 14.08
C GLU A 121 -7.64 20.81 15.41
N ASP A 122 -6.37 21.11 15.69
CA ASP A 122 -5.96 21.93 16.83
C ASP A 122 -6.12 23.44 16.54
N ASP A 123 -5.77 24.27 17.52
CA ASP A 123 -5.86 25.73 17.39
C ASP A 123 -4.86 26.32 16.38
N ALA A 124 -3.89 25.54 15.92
CA ALA A 124 -2.92 25.90 14.90
C ALA A 124 -3.31 25.39 13.49
N SER A 125 -4.54 24.91 13.34
CA SER A 125 -5.05 24.28 12.12
C SER A 125 -4.26 23.04 11.66
N LEU A 126 -3.72 22.28 12.62
CA LEU A 126 -3.06 21.01 12.37
C LEU A 126 -3.99 19.85 12.74
N ASP A 127 -4.16 18.91 11.80
CA ASP A 127 -4.93 17.68 12.02
C ASP A 127 -4.13 16.70 12.91
N HIS A 128 -4.72 16.30 14.04
CA HIS A 128 -4.17 15.28 14.94
C HIS A 128 -5.01 14.01 14.94
N PRO A 129 -4.40 12.82 14.79
CA PRO A 129 -5.10 11.55 14.94
C PRO A 129 -5.57 11.36 16.37
N VAL A 130 -6.81 10.89 16.50
CA VAL A 130 -7.41 10.48 17.78
C VAL A 130 -7.19 8.98 18.02
N SER A 131 -7.27 8.19 16.95
CA SER A 131 -7.01 6.74 16.97
C SER A 131 -6.79 6.22 15.55
N TYR A 132 -6.23 5.02 15.44
CA TYR A 132 -6.06 4.32 14.17
C TYR A 132 -6.89 3.04 14.17
N PHE A 133 -7.67 2.82 13.13
CA PHE A 133 -8.44 1.61 12.92
C PHE A 133 -7.96 0.89 11.66
N SER A 134 -7.87 -0.43 11.73
CA SER A 134 -7.64 -1.28 10.56
C SER A 134 -8.47 -2.55 10.67
N LYS A 135 -9.02 -3.01 9.55
CA LYS A 135 -9.81 -4.24 9.47
C LYS A 135 -9.55 -4.97 8.17
N LYS A 136 -9.15 -6.24 8.27
CA LYS A 136 -9.02 -7.16 7.13
C LYS A 136 -10.41 -7.65 6.71
N PHE A 137 -10.68 -7.72 5.41
CA PHE A 137 -11.92 -8.27 4.89
C PHE A 137 -11.90 -9.81 4.90
N ALA A 138 -13.06 -10.41 5.18
CA ALA A 138 -13.22 -11.86 5.08
C ALA A 138 -13.27 -12.27 3.60
N LYS A 139 -12.78 -13.47 3.26
CA LYS A 139 -12.67 -13.96 1.87
C LYS A 139 -14.00 -14.09 1.09
N TYR A 140 -15.15 -13.72 1.67
CA TYR A 140 -16.49 -13.91 1.10
C TYR A 140 -17.45 -12.74 1.40
N GLN A 141 -16.98 -11.50 1.27
CA GLN A 141 -17.85 -10.32 1.24
C GLN A 141 -17.63 -9.52 -0.03
#